data_AF-A0A2T1CG79-F1
#
_entry.id   AF-A0A2T1CG79-F1
#
_cell.length_a   1.000
_cell.length_b   1.000
_cell.length_c   1.000
_cell.angle_alpha   90.00
_cell.angle_beta   90.00
_cell.angle_gamma   90.00
#
_symmetry.space_group_name_H-M   'P 1'
#
loop_
_entity.id
_entity.type
_entity.pdbx_description
1 polymer ?
#
loop_
_entity_poly.entity_id
_entity_poly.type
_entity_poly.pdbx_seq_one_letter_code
_entity_poly.pdbx_strand_id
1 'polypeptide(L)' 'PDKKDMGWPTYIVCESPHDDFKIIGEVKGGHPKGEFRKRLQTILEG' A
#
# COMPACT_ATOMS: atom_id res chain seq x y z
N PRO A 1 -11.68 -16.16 -2.38
CA PRO A 1 -11.97 -14.78 -2.84
C PRO A 1 -11.45 -14.56 -4.26
N ASP A 2 -12.34 -14.15 -5.18
CA ASP A 2 -12.00 -13.93 -6.60
C ASP A 2 -11.14 -12.65 -6.72
N LYS A 3 -9.87 -12.80 -7.12
CA LYS A 3 -8.82 -11.75 -7.05
C LYS A 3 -8.80 -10.80 -8.25
N LYS A 4 -9.89 -10.73 -9.02
CA LYS A 4 -9.94 -10.09 -10.36
C LYS A 4 -9.83 -8.57 -10.34
N ASP A 5 -10.19 -7.92 -9.24
CA ASP A 5 -10.12 -6.44 -9.10
C ASP A 5 -8.91 -5.94 -8.30
N MET A 6 -8.08 -6.86 -7.80
CA MET A 6 -6.82 -6.48 -7.14
C MET A 6 -5.80 -6.15 -8.23
N GLY A 7 -5.52 -4.86 -8.43
CA GLY A 7 -4.47 -4.40 -9.34
C GLY A 7 -3.10 -4.87 -8.84
N TRP A 8 -2.58 -5.95 -9.42
CA TRP A 8 -1.30 -6.55 -9.02
C TRP A 8 -0.11 -5.78 -9.62
N PRO A 9 1.01 -5.64 -8.88
CA PRO A 9 1.16 -5.97 -7.46
C PRO A 9 0.43 -4.96 -6.56
N THR A 10 -0.06 -5.36 -5.39
CA THR A 10 -0.61 -4.43 -4.37
C THR A 10 0.25 -4.50 -3.12
N TYR A 11 0.65 -3.34 -2.60
CA TYR A 11 1.46 -3.20 -1.38
C TYR A 11 0.56 -2.75 -0.24
N ILE A 12 0.58 -3.47 0.87
CA ILE A 12 -0.13 -3.08 2.10
C ILE A 12 0.86 -2.33 2.99
N VAL A 13 0.45 -1.17 3.50
CA VAL A 13 1.23 -0.35 4.42
C VAL A 13 0.71 -0.60 5.84
N CYS A 14 1.59 -1.04 6.73
CA CYS A 14 1.24 -1.36 8.11
C CYS A 14 2.16 -0.65 9.11
N GLU A 15 1.59 -0.26 10.25
CA GLU A 15 2.33 0.14 11.45
C GLU A 15 2.41 -1.02 12.45
N SER A 16 3.36 -0.91 13.39
CA SER A 16 3.56 -1.88 14.48
C SER A 16 3.69 -3.33 13.99
N PRO A 17 4.67 -3.62 13.11
CA PRO A 17 4.78 -4.94 12.45
C PRO A 17 5.10 -6.09 13.42
N HIS A 18 5.48 -5.81 14.67
CA HIS A 18 5.82 -6.80 15.69
C HIS A 18 4.73 -7.00 16.75
N ASP A 19 3.71 -6.14 16.76
CA ASP A 19 2.57 -6.20 17.68
C ASP A 19 1.28 -6.46 16.88
N ASP A 20 0.13 -5.98 17.36
CA ASP A 20 -1.10 -5.93 16.56
C ASP A 20 -0.90 -4.95 15.40
N PHE A 21 -0.44 -5.47 14.26
CA PHE A 21 -0.18 -4.65 13.08
C PHE A 21 -1.45 -3.94 12.65
N LYS A 22 -1.33 -2.64 12.37
CA LYS A 22 -2.44 -1.81 11.89
C LYS A 22 -2.21 -1.51 10.42
N ILE A 23 -3.16 -1.91 9.57
CA ILE A 23 -3.16 -1.49 8.17
C ILE A 23 -3.50 0.01 8.13
N ILE A 24 -2.57 0.81 7.64
CA ILE A 24 -2.75 2.26 7.45
C ILE A 24 -3.05 2.63 6.00
N GLY A 25 -2.86 1.72 5.06
CA GLY A 25 -3.31 1.91 3.68
C GLY A 25 -2.81 0.85 2.71
N GLU A 26 -3.11 1.05 1.43
CA GLU A 26 -2.62 0.22 0.33
C GLU A 26 -2.11 1.10 -0.83
N VAL A 27 -1.06 0.63 -1.51
CA VAL A 27 -0.53 1.24 -2.72
C VAL A 27 -0.61 0.21 -3.84
N LYS A 28 -1.37 0.51 -4.88
CA LYS A 28 -1.32 -0.26 -6.13
C LYS A 28 0.07 -0.10 -6.76
N GLY A 29 0.63 -1.19 -7.23
CA GLY A 29 1.90 -1.24 -7.96
C GLY A 29 1.70 -1.02 -9.44
N GLY A 30 2.76 -1.24 -10.23
CA GLY A 30 2.73 -0.99 -11.67
C GLY A 30 2.86 0.50 -12.06
N HIS A 31 3.00 1.40 -11.08
CA HIS A 31 3.26 2.82 -11.32
C HIS A 31 4.76 3.12 -11.47
N PRO A 32 5.13 4.18 -12.21
CA PRO A 32 6.49 4.71 -12.20
C PRO A 32 6.96 5.06 -10.79
N LYS A 33 8.26 4.92 -10.53
CA LYS A 33 8.88 5.14 -9.21
C LYS A 33 8.46 6.46 -8.53
N GLY A 34 8.36 7.55 -9.29
CA GLY A 34 7.94 8.85 -8.77
C GLY A 34 6.49 8.87 -8.30
N GLU A 35 5.58 8.27 -9.07
CA GLU A 35 4.17 8.19 -8.72
C GLU A 35 3.93 7.24 -7.54
N PHE A 36 4.60 6.08 -7.55
CA PHE A 36 4.57 5.15 -6.43
C PHE A 36 4.98 5.82 -5.11
N ARG A 37 6.09 6.58 -5.12
CA ARG A 37 6.56 7.32 -3.94
C ARG A 37 5.55 8.34 -3.45
N LYS A 38 4.94 9.11 -4.34
CA LYS A 38 3.92 10.10 -3.96
C LYS A 38 2.72 9.42 -3.29
N ARG A 39 2.22 8.33 -3.86
CA ARG A 39 1.09 7.56 -3.30
C ARG A 39 1.41 6.98 -1.93
N LEU A 40 2.61 6.42 -1.76
CA LEU A 40 3.06 5.94 -0.45
C LEU A 40 3.18 7.08 0.56
N GLN A 41 3.76 8.22 0.17
CA GLN A 41 3.92 9.38 1.06
C GLN A 41 2.56 9.89 1.56
N THR A 42 1.55 9.96 0.69
CA THR A 42 0.19 10.36 1.07
C THR A 42 -0.42 9.46 2.17
N ILE A 43 -0.08 8.17 2.20
CA ILE A 43 -0.54 7.24 3.25
C ILE A 43 0.21 7.48 4.56
N LEU A 44 1.51 7.77 4.49
CA LEU A 44 2.36 7.98 5.66
C LEU A 44 2.16 9.36 6.32
N GLU A 45 1.62 10.34 5.60
CA GLU A 45 1.33 11.70 6.09
C GLU A 45 -0.14 11.88 6.54
N GLY A 46 -0.96 10.83 6.42
CA GLY A 46 -2.39 10.82 6.74
C GLY A 46 -2.71 10.66 8.22
#